data_AF-A0A8C8I0F0-F1
#
_entry.id   AF-A0A8C8I0F0-F1
#
_cell.length_a   1.000
_cell.length_b   1.000
_cell.length_c   1.000
_cell.angle_alpha   90.00
_cell.angle_beta   90.00
_cell.angle_gamma   90.00
#
_symmetry.space_group_name_H-M   'P 1'
#
loop_
_entity.id
_entity.type
_entity.pdbx_description
1 polymer ?
#
loop_
_entity_poly.entity_id
_entity_poly.type
_entity_poly.pdbx_seq_one_letter_code
_entity_poly.pdbx_strand_id
1 'polypeptide(L)'
;MAFTGKYQLESQENFEPFMKAIGLPDDLIQKGKDIKSLSEIEQNGDHFKVTVTTGTKVMVNSFTVGQEAELETLTGEKIKSTVNLVGNKLMVSLKGVESVTEFNGDTIIATMTLGPIVYKRISKRI
;
A
#
# COMPACT_ATOMS: atom_id res chain seq x y z
N MET A 1 16.79 4.46 -5.22
CA MET A 1 16.59 4.38 -6.69
C MET A 1 15.99 3.06 -7.16
N ALA A 2 15.96 1.99 -6.35
CA ALA A 2 15.36 0.72 -6.74
C ALA A 2 13.82 0.78 -6.80
N PHE A 3 13.18 1.46 -5.84
CA PHE A 3 11.71 1.49 -5.73
C PHE A 3 11.06 2.62 -6.54
N THR A 4 11.85 3.61 -7.01
CA THR A 4 11.31 4.80 -7.67
C THR A 4 10.67 4.47 -9.02
N GLY A 5 9.39 4.75 -9.16
CA GLY A 5 8.64 4.45 -10.38
C GLY A 5 7.14 4.61 -10.21
N LYS A 6 6.42 4.48 -11.34
CA LYS A 6 4.96 4.41 -11.36
C LYS A 6 4.56 2.95 -11.56
N TYR A 7 3.64 2.46 -10.77
CA TYR A 7 3.16 1.09 -10.78
C TYR A 7 1.65 1.09 -10.93
N GLN A 8 1.15 0.41 -11.95
CA GLN A 8 -0.29 0.22 -12.11
C GLN A 8 -0.69 -1.13 -11.51
N LEU A 9 -1.81 -1.15 -10.80
CA LEU A 9 -2.43 -2.37 -10.32
C LEU A 9 -2.73 -3.32 -11.49
N GLU A 10 -2.15 -4.53 -11.43
CA GLU A 10 -2.38 -5.60 -12.41
C GLU A 10 -3.43 -6.59 -11.89
N SER A 11 -3.27 -7.03 -10.63
CA SER A 11 -4.20 -7.95 -9.98
C SER A 11 -4.25 -7.73 -8.47
N GLN A 12 -5.37 -8.11 -7.86
CA GLN A 12 -5.57 -8.11 -6.41
C GLN A 12 -6.45 -9.28 -5.97
N GLU A 13 -6.16 -9.83 -4.82
CA GLU A 13 -6.84 -10.99 -4.21
C GLU A 13 -7.33 -10.60 -2.82
N ASN A 14 -8.55 -11.02 -2.45
CA ASN A 14 -9.17 -10.74 -1.15
C ASN A 14 -9.35 -9.24 -0.83
N PHE A 15 -9.50 -8.39 -1.85
CA PHE A 15 -9.77 -6.95 -1.69
C PHE A 15 -11.03 -6.69 -0.86
N GLU A 16 -12.18 -7.25 -1.27
CA GLU A 16 -13.46 -7.02 -0.58
C GLU A 16 -13.45 -7.45 0.90
N PRO A 17 -13.08 -8.69 1.27
CA PRO A 17 -13.09 -9.11 2.67
C PRO A 17 -12.11 -8.30 3.52
N PHE A 18 -10.95 -7.93 2.98
CA PHE A 18 -9.98 -7.10 3.69
C PHE A 18 -10.49 -5.68 3.89
N MET A 19 -11.03 -5.04 2.85
CA MET A 19 -11.57 -3.69 2.96
C MET A 19 -12.75 -3.63 3.95
N LYS A 20 -13.59 -4.66 4.01
CA LYS A 20 -14.63 -4.77 5.04
C LYS A 20 -14.05 -4.91 6.43
N ALA A 21 -13.01 -5.74 6.60
CA ALA A 21 -12.38 -5.97 7.90
C ALA A 21 -11.70 -4.73 8.48
N ILE A 22 -11.16 -3.85 7.62
CA ILE A 22 -10.59 -2.56 8.04
C ILE A 22 -11.66 -1.44 8.21
N GLY A 23 -12.93 -1.73 7.94
CA GLY A 23 -14.03 -0.77 8.13
C GLY A 23 -14.32 0.16 6.95
N LEU A 24 -13.87 -0.19 5.73
CA LEU A 24 -14.23 0.57 4.53
C LEU A 24 -15.71 0.36 4.17
N PRO A 25 -16.50 1.41 3.88
CA PRO A 25 -17.89 1.27 3.46
C PRO A 25 -18.04 0.47 2.16
N ASP A 26 -19.06 -0.39 2.05
CA ASP A 26 -19.33 -1.22 0.86
C ASP A 26 -19.40 -0.41 -0.45
N ASP A 27 -19.92 0.81 -0.44
CA ASP A 27 -19.97 1.70 -1.62
C ASP A 27 -18.56 2.02 -2.14
N LEU A 28 -17.60 2.29 -1.25
CA LEU A 28 -16.20 2.54 -1.63
C LEU A 28 -15.49 1.26 -2.09
N ILE A 29 -15.84 0.12 -1.50
CA ILE A 29 -15.30 -1.19 -1.91
C ILE A 29 -15.76 -1.52 -3.33
N GLN A 30 -17.06 -1.38 -3.62
CA GLN A 30 -17.60 -1.64 -4.95
C GLN A 30 -17.04 -0.69 -6.01
N LYS A 31 -16.82 0.58 -5.65
CA LYS A 31 -16.15 1.53 -6.54
C LYS A 31 -14.68 1.19 -6.76
N GLY A 32 -13.97 0.76 -5.71
CA GLY A 32 -12.53 0.51 -5.76
C GLY A 32 -12.13 -0.81 -6.40
N LYS A 33 -13.00 -1.83 -6.40
CA LYS A 33 -12.62 -3.20 -6.83
C LYS A 33 -12.23 -3.29 -8.31
N ASP A 34 -12.88 -2.49 -9.17
CA ASP A 34 -12.67 -2.48 -10.63
C ASP A 34 -11.68 -1.38 -11.08
N ILE A 35 -11.23 -0.54 -10.15
CA ILE A 35 -10.33 0.57 -10.46
C ILE A 35 -8.88 0.09 -10.41
N LYS A 36 -8.19 0.26 -11.53
CA LYS A 36 -6.73 0.12 -11.58
C LYS A 36 -6.07 1.29 -10.88
N SER A 37 -5.78 1.13 -9.60
CA SER A 37 -5.05 2.15 -8.85
C SER A 37 -3.62 2.30 -9.37
N LEU A 38 -3.15 3.53 -9.50
CA LEU A 38 -1.78 3.88 -9.83
C LEU A 38 -1.03 4.22 -8.55
N SER A 39 0.15 3.65 -8.36
CA SER A 39 1.02 3.92 -7.21
C SER A 39 2.33 4.49 -7.73
N GLU A 40 2.61 5.74 -7.40
CA GLU A 40 3.89 6.40 -7.69
C GLU A 40 4.73 6.39 -6.42
N ILE A 41 5.94 5.84 -6.51
CA ILE A 41 6.88 5.76 -5.41
C ILE A 41 8.07 6.63 -5.75
N GLU A 42 8.40 7.54 -4.84
CA GLU A 42 9.57 8.42 -4.90
C GLU A 42 10.48 8.07 -3.71
N GLN A 43 11.65 7.50 -3.98
CA GLN A 43 12.64 7.17 -2.95
C GLN A 43 13.81 8.17 -2.99
N ASN A 44 14.00 8.91 -1.89
CA ASN A 44 15.10 9.84 -1.65
C ASN A 44 15.92 9.36 -0.44
N GLY A 45 16.91 8.50 -0.68
CA GLY A 45 17.67 7.83 0.39
C GLY A 45 16.74 6.93 1.22
N ASP A 46 16.61 7.26 2.51
CA ASP A 46 15.74 6.57 3.46
C ASP A 46 14.31 7.15 3.50
N HIS A 47 14.08 8.28 2.81
CA HIS A 47 12.77 8.90 2.72
C HIS A 47 12.00 8.37 1.51
N PHE A 48 10.75 7.98 1.73
CA PHE A 48 9.85 7.47 0.72
C PHE A 48 8.59 8.30 0.69
N LYS A 49 8.15 8.64 -0.52
CA LYS A 49 6.86 9.26 -0.77
C LYS A 49 6.09 8.40 -1.75
N VAL A 50 4.94 7.92 -1.30
CA VAL A 50 4.06 7.01 -2.04
C VAL A 50 2.77 7.76 -2.33
N THR A 51 2.50 7.99 -3.61
CA THR A 51 1.25 8.59 -4.10
C THR A 51 0.38 7.48 -4.69
N VAL A 52 -0.78 7.23 -4.11
CA VAL A 52 -1.74 6.24 -4.62
C VAL A 52 -2.96 6.97 -5.19
N THR A 53 -3.17 6.79 -6.48
CA THR A 53 -4.32 7.33 -7.21
C THR A 53 -5.29 6.19 -7.51
N THR A 54 -6.48 6.25 -6.93
CA THR A 54 -7.56 5.28 -7.14
C THR A 54 -8.78 6.00 -7.70
N GLY A 55 -8.90 6.02 -9.03
CA GLY A 55 -10.00 6.71 -9.72
C GLY A 55 -9.87 8.22 -9.54
N THR A 56 -10.82 8.83 -8.84
CA THR A 56 -10.81 10.27 -8.53
C THR A 56 -10.13 10.61 -7.19
N LYS A 57 -9.81 9.61 -6.36
CA LYS A 57 -9.12 9.82 -5.08
C LYS A 57 -7.61 9.75 -5.29
N VAL A 58 -6.89 10.76 -4.82
CA VAL A 58 -5.43 10.80 -4.76
C VAL A 58 -5.03 10.86 -3.30
N MET A 59 -4.12 9.99 -2.92
CA MET A 59 -3.63 9.82 -1.55
C MET A 59 -2.11 9.90 -1.56
N VAL A 60 -1.52 10.66 -0.65
CA VAL A 60 -0.06 10.85 -0.60
C VAL A 60 0.42 10.52 0.80
N ASN A 61 1.30 9.53 0.91
CA ASN A 61 1.93 9.10 2.15
C ASN A 61 3.44 9.32 2.07
N SER A 62 4.00 10.01 3.05
CA SER A 62 5.45 10.23 3.15
C SER A 62 5.98 9.66 4.46
N PHE A 63 7.01 8.82 4.38
CA PHE A 63 7.60 8.16 5.53
C PHE A 63 9.10 8.01 5.38
N THR A 64 9.80 7.91 6.51
CA THR A 64 11.25 7.63 6.53
C THR A 64 11.46 6.25 7.14
N VAL A 65 12.24 5.41 6.46
CA VAL A 65 12.54 4.05 6.94
C VAL A 65 13.23 4.13 8.30
N GLY A 66 12.77 3.30 9.24
CA GLY A 66 13.28 3.25 10.62
C GLY A 66 12.79 4.38 11.52
N GLN A 67 11.90 5.27 11.05
CA GLN A 67 11.30 6.33 11.86
C GLN A 67 9.78 6.20 11.91
N GLU A 68 9.18 6.69 12.99
CA GLU A 68 7.72 6.82 13.08
C GLU A 68 7.23 7.87 12.07
N ALA A 69 6.27 7.48 11.24
CA ALA A 69 5.61 8.34 10.29
C ALA A 69 4.09 8.22 10.43
N GLU A 70 3.38 9.31 10.11
CA GLU A 70 1.93 9.31 10.03
C GLU A 70 1.52 8.83 8.63
N LEU A 71 0.94 7.63 8.56
CA LEU A 71 0.42 7.05 7.34
C LEU A 71 -1.10 7.19 7.31
N GLU A 72 -1.61 7.86 6.29
CA GLU A 72 -3.03 7.83 5.98
C GLU A 72 -3.38 6.44 5.43
N THR A 73 -4.57 5.95 5.75
CA THR A 73 -5.14 4.69 5.26
C THR A 73 -6.29 4.96 4.30
N LEU A 74 -6.77 3.93 3.61
CA LEU A 74 -7.87 4.06 2.63
C LEU A 74 -9.20 4.52 3.26
N THR A 75 -9.37 4.33 4.57
CA THR A 75 -10.52 4.84 5.34
C THR A 75 -10.42 6.34 5.62
N GLY A 76 -9.29 6.98 5.32
CA GLY A 76 -8.96 8.36 5.69
C GLY A 76 -8.42 8.49 7.11
N GLU A 77 -8.32 7.39 7.87
CA GLU A 77 -7.67 7.41 9.17
C GLU A 77 -6.15 7.55 9.02
N LYS A 78 -5.57 8.38 9.88
CA LYS A 78 -4.13 8.54 10.00
C LYS A 78 -3.59 7.71 11.15
N ILE A 79 -2.58 6.90 10.89
CA ILE A 79 -2.02 5.94 11.84
C ILE A 79 -0.51 6.17 11.88
N LYS A 80 0.02 6.34 13.08
CA LYS A 80 1.46 6.38 13.31
C LYS A 80 2.03 4.97 13.21
N SER A 81 3.01 4.78 12.35
CA SER A 81 3.68 3.50 12.17
C SER A 81 5.11 3.67 11.68
N THR A 82 5.94 2.66 11.89
CA THR A 82 7.34 2.64 11.47
C THR A 82 7.53 1.64 10.36
N VAL A 83 7.98 2.13 9.20
CA VAL A 83 8.30 1.28 8.05
C VAL A 83 9.75 0.81 8.16
N ASN A 84 9.97 -0.49 8.08
CA ASN A 84 11.29 -1.11 8.11
C ASN A 84 11.64 -1.67 6.74
N LEU A 85 12.84 -1.39 6.23
CA LEU A 85 13.34 -1.98 5.00
C LEU A 85 14.27 -3.15 5.34
N VAL A 86 13.87 -4.36 4.99
CA VAL A 86 14.65 -5.59 5.18
C VAL A 86 14.98 -6.15 3.80
N GLY A 87 16.21 -5.89 3.34
CA GLY A 87 16.63 -6.25 1.98
C GLY A 87 15.83 -5.51 0.92
N ASN A 88 15.01 -6.24 0.15
CA ASN A 88 14.12 -5.70 -0.88
C ASN A 88 12.65 -5.61 -0.44
N LYS A 89 12.36 -5.79 0.85
CA LYS A 89 10.99 -5.79 1.40
C LYS A 89 10.79 -4.65 2.39
N LEU A 90 9.73 -3.87 2.18
CA LEU A 90 9.24 -2.89 3.12
C LEU A 90 8.19 -3.55 4.02
N MET A 91 8.42 -3.55 5.32
CA MET A 91 7.52 -4.13 6.32
C MET A 91 7.00 -3.05 7.25
N VAL A 92 5.68 -3.03 7.48
CA VAL A 92 5.02 -2.07 8.35
C VAL A 92 3.85 -2.73 9.07
N SER A 93 3.66 -2.39 10.34
CA SER A 93 2.54 -2.90 11.16
C SER A 93 1.60 -1.75 11.53
N LEU A 94 0.32 -1.85 11.15
CA LEU A 94 -0.68 -0.79 11.26
C LEU A 94 -1.91 -1.34 12.01
N LYS A 95 -2.08 -0.99 13.30
CA LYS A 95 -3.23 -1.44 14.12
C LYS A 95 -3.50 -2.97 14.01
N GLY A 96 -2.45 -3.79 13.95
CA GLY A 96 -2.57 -5.26 13.81
C GLY A 96 -2.64 -5.77 12.37
N VAL A 97 -2.64 -4.89 11.37
CA VAL A 97 -2.41 -5.24 9.96
C VAL A 97 -0.91 -5.31 9.72
N GLU A 98 -0.40 -6.46 9.30
CA GLU A 98 0.98 -6.59 8.83
C GLU A 98 1.02 -6.39 7.32
N SER A 99 1.68 -5.32 6.87
CA SER A 99 1.86 -5.02 5.46
C SER A 99 3.31 -5.27 5.05
N VAL A 100 3.50 -6.13 4.05
CA VAL A 100 4.79 -6.47 3.46
C VAL A 100 4.75 -6.13 1.97
N THR A 101 5.58 -5.18 1.56
CA THR A 101 5.72 -4.76 0.18
C THR A 101 7.07 -5.24 -0.35
N GLU A 102 7.04 -6.22 -1.24
CA GLU A 102 8.22 -6.80 -1.86
C GLU A 102 8.41 -6.25 -3.27
N PHE A 103 9.67 -5.90 -3.58
CA PHE A 103 10.06 -5.38 -4.88
C PHE A 103 10.83 -6.42 -5.70
N ASN A 104 10.30 -6.71 -6.89
CA ASN A 104 10.81 -7.69 -7.83
C ASN A 104 11.03 -7.06 -9.21
N GLY A 105 12.08 -6.24 -9.34
CA GLY A 105 12.45 -5.61 -10.61
C GLY A 105 11.38 -4.61 -11.09
N ASP A 106 10.52 -5.01 -12.02
CA ASP A 106 9.44 -4.16 -12.52
C ASP A 106 8.09 -4.45 -11.86
N THR A 107 8.03 -5.33 -10.86
CA THR A 107 6.79 -5.71 -10.18
C THR A 107 6.86 -5.48 -8.68
N ILE A 108 5.79 -4.94 -8.11
CA ILE A 108 5.58 -4.76 -6.68
C ILE A 108 4.50 -5.72 -6.22
N ILE A 109 4.80 -6.46 -5.17
CA ILE A 109 3.85 -7.36 -4.51
C ILE A 109 3.62 -6.84 -3.10
N ALA A 110 2.45 -6.27 -2.85
CA ALA A 110 2.03 -5.85 -1.52
C ALA A 110 1.11 -6.93 -0.92
N THR A 111 1.49 -7.43 0.25
CA THR A 111 0.72 -8.43 1.00
C THR A 111 0.36 -7.84 2.35
N MET A 112 -0.93 -7.67 2.62
CA MET A 112 -1.46 -7.19 3.89
C MET A 112 -2.20 -8.32 4.59
N THR A 113 -1.83 -8.58 5.83
CA THR A 113 -2.42 -9.64 6.63
C THR A 113 -3.14 -9.04 7.82
N LEU A 114 -4.41 -9.39 8.00
CA LEU A 114 -5.23 -9.01 9.15
C LEU A 114 -5.92 -10.25 9.70
N GLY A 115 -5.37 -10.83 10.76
CA GLY A 115 -5.86 -12.10 11.32
C GLY A 115 -5.84 -13.21 10.26
N PRO A 116 -6.97 -13.87 9.95
CA PRO A 116 -7.04 -14.92 8.94
C PRO A 116 -7.13 -14.38 7.49
N ILE A 117 -7.26 -13.07 7.29
CA ILE A 117 -7.45 -12.45 5.97
C ILE A 117 -6.10 -12.03 5.41
N VAL A 118 -5.76 -12.53 4.22
CA VAL A 118 -4.56 -12.14 3.48
C VAL A 118 -4.98 -11.43 2.20
N TYR A 119 -4.79 -10.12 2.16
CA TYR A 119 -4.96 -9.29 0.97
C TYR A 119 -3.66 -9.21 0.21
N LYS A 120 -3.68 -9.61 -1.07
CA LYS A 120 -2.48 -9.58 -1.92
C LYS A 120 -2.75 -8.72 -3.13
N ARG A 121 -1.78 -7.89 -3.48
CA ARG A 121 -1.87 -6.95 -4.60
C ARG A 121 -0.58 -6.98 -5.39
N ILE A 122 -0.72 -7.16 -6.71
CA ILE A 122 0.39 -7.19 -7.66
C ILE A 122 0.26 -5.97 -8.56
N SER A 123 1.28 -5.13 -8.57
CA SER A 123 1.34 -3.91 -9.39
C SER A 123 2.59 -3.94 -10.25
N LYS A 124 2.44 -3.61 -11.54
CA LYS A 124 3.54 -3.65 -12.50
C LYS A 124 3.93 -2.23 -12.89
N ARG A 125 5.23 -2.02 -13.07
CA ARG A 125 5.79 -0.73 -13.49
C ARG A 125 5.26 -0.37 -14.87
N ILE A 126 4.91 0.91 -15.03
CA ILE A 126 4.47 1.50 -16.31
C ILE A 126 5.43 2.61 -16.76
#